data_AF-A0A7J7DNX1-F1
#
_entry.id   AF-A0A7J7DNX1-F1
#
_cell.length_a   1.000
_cell.length_b   1.000
_cell.length_c   1.000
_cell.angle_alpha   90.00
_cell.angle_beta   90.00
_cell.angle_gamma   90.00
#
_symmetry.space_group_name_H-M   'P 1'
#
loop_
_entity.id
_entity.type
_entity.pdbx_description
1 polymer ?
#
loop_
_entity_poly.entity_id
_entity_poly.type
_entity_poly.pdbx_seq_one_letter_code
_entity_poly.pdbx_strand_id
1 'polypeptide(L)'
;MFTNKQRQEERIGKYGTPRFQYLQELVGHFQNATDEETKEKLAANLANFAYDPYNYTFLRQLNVLELFLDCMTEPNEKLVEFGAGGICNSSVDPVNAAIIVHCSGIPLVINCLSSPVKNTVNYALGALYYLCNASTKEEILKPEVVDVIKRYAAAEAHIAMAFEKIKVANPVVEMDGDEMTRVFWKSIKDKLIFPFVDLDIKYFDLGLPHRDDTDDKVTVESAEATLKYNVAIKCATITPDEARVKEFGLKQMWRSPNGTIRNILNGTVFREPILCKNVPRLVPGWTKPICIGRHAFGDQYRATDAVIQGAGKLKLVFVPEGKDEKTELEVYDFKGAGGVALSMYNTDESIHAFADASMNTAYEKKWPLYLSTKNTILKKYDGRFKDIFQEVYEAKWKSKYEAAGIWYEHRLIDDMVAYALKSDGGYVWACKNYDGDVQSDFLAQGFGSLGLMTSVLVCPDGKTIEAEAAHGTVTRHYRVHQKGGETSTNSIASIFAWSRGLAHRAKLDDNARLLDFTQNLEAACIGTVESGKMTKDLALIIHGSKLSRADYLNTEEFIDAVADELRARLSGKA
;
A
#
# COMPACT_ATOMS: atom_id res chain seq x y z
N MET A 1 -19.41 -15.31 9.67
CA MET A 1 -20.89 -15.39 9.81
C MET A 1 -21.30 -16.78 9.32
N PHE A 2 -21.56 -17.71 10.23
CA PHE A 2 -21.83 -19.14 9.92
C PHE A 2 -23.10 -19.32 9.08
N THR A 3 -23.17 -20.40 8.31
CA THR A 3 -24.30 -20.65 7.40
C THR A 3 -25.48 -21.24 8.17
N ASN A 4 -26.69 -20.82 7.83
CA ASN A 4 -27.93 -21.41 8.34
C ASN A 4 -28.76 -21.96 7.16
N LYS A 5 -29.87 -22.67 7.45
CA LYS A 5 -30.72 -23.30 6.41
C LYS A 5 -31.20 -22.29 5.36
N GLN A 6 -31.70 -21.13 5.78
CA GLN A 6 -32.16 -20.07 4.89
C GLN A 6 -31.05 -19.58 3.95
N ARG A 7 -29.85 -19.35 4.50
CA ARG A 7 -28.69 -18.90 3.73
C ARG A 7 -28.14 -19.96 2.77
N GLN A 8 -28.32 -21.25 3.07
CA GLN A 8 -28.04 -22.31 2.09
C GLN A 8 -29.06 -22.28 0.95
N GLU A 9 -30.35 -22.17 1.24
CA GLU A 9 -31.40 -22.10 0.21
C GLU A 9 -31.18 -20.91 -0.75
N GLU A 10 -30.79 -19.75 -0.21
CA GLU A 10 -30.44 -18.56 -0.99
C GLU A 10 -29.20 -18.77 -1.90
N ARG A 11 -28.21 -19.55 -1.45
CA ARG A 11 -26.95 -19.79 -2.17
C ARG A 11 -27.02 -20.91 -3.20
N ILE A 12 -27.81 -21.95 -2.93
CA ILE A 12 -27.97 -23.12 -3.80
C ILE A 12 -28.82 -22.73 -5.03
N GLY A 13 -29.80 -21.83 -4.86
CA GLY A 13 -30.73 -21.47 -5.92
C GLY A 13 -31.61 -22.65 -6.35
N LYS A 14 -32.45 -22.45 -7.38
CA LYS A 14 -33.47 -23.44 -7.80
C LYS A 14 -32.88 -24.75 -8.39
N TYR A 15 -31.60 -24.77 -8.75
CA TYR A 15 -30.96 -25.88 -9.48
C TYR A 15 -29.62 -26.34 -8.88
N GLY A 16 -29.24 -25.87 -7.68
CA GLY A 16 -27.98 -26.25 -7.07
C GLY A 16 -28.04 -27.61 -6.36
N THR A 17 -26.89 -28.30 -6.30
CA THR A 17 -26.74 -29.56 -5.57
C THR A 17 -26.94 -29.35 -4.07
N PRO A 18 -27.77 -30.18 -3.38
CA PRO A 18 -27.93 -30.11 -1.93
C PRO A 18 -26.60 -30.27 -1.19
N ARG A 19 -26.42 -29.57 -0.06
CA ARG A 19 -25.15 -29.54 0.69
C ARG A 19 -24.59 -30.93 0.99
N PHE A 20 -25.43 -31.85 1.47
CA PHE A 20 -25.01 -33.21 1.78
C PHE A 20 -24.50 -33.95 0.54
N GLN A 21 -25.24 -33.89 -0.56
CA GLN A 21 -24.85 -34.53 -1.83
C GLN A 21 -23.56 -33.94 -2.39
N TYR A 22 -23.38 -32.61 -2.31
CA TYR A 22 -22.14 -31.98 -2.74
C TYR A 22 -20.92 -32.44 -1.92
N LEU A 23 -21.06 -32.52 -0.58
CA LEU A 23 -20.00 -33.07 0.26
C LEU A 23 -19.74 -34.55 -0.03
N GLN A 24 -20.79 -35.32 -0.31
CA GLN A 24 -20.68 -36.73 -0.72
C GLN A 24 -19.91 -36.88 -2.05
N GLU A 25 -20.18 -36.02 -3.03
CA GLU A 25 -19.45 -35.97 -4.31
C GLU A 25 -17.97 -35.65 -4.08
N LEU A 26 -17.64 -34.68 -3.21
CA LEU A 26 -16.25 -34.37 -2.87
C LEU A 26 -15.52 -35.54 -2.22
N VAL A 27 -16.16 -36.23 -1.26
CA VAL A 27 -15.59 -37.42 -0.62
C VAL A 27 -15.39 -38.55 -1.63
N GLY A 28 -16.39 -38.80 -2.49
CA GLY A 28 -16.30 -39.80 -3.54
C GLY A 28 -15.20 -39.48 -4.55
N HIS A 29 -15.02 -38.21 -4.93
CA HIS A 29 -13.92 -37.79 -5.79
C HIS A 29 -12.56 -37.96 -5.11
N PHE A 30 -12.46 -37.67 -3.81
CA PHE A 30 -11.21 -37.84 -3.06
C PHE A 30 -10.79 -39.31 -3.02
N GLN A 31 -11.74 -40.21 -2.76
CA GLN A 31 -11.50 -41.66 -2.69
C GLN A 31 -11.10 -42.26 -4.04
N ASN A 32 -11.60 -41.70 -5.15
CA ASN A 32 -11.33 -42.19 -6.50
C ASN A 32 -10.14 -41.49 -7.18
N ALA A 33 -9.62 -40.40 -6.61
CA ALA A 33 -8.48 -39.68 -7.16
C ALA A 33 -7.20 -40.51 -7.07
N THR A 34 -6.43 -40.55 -8.16
CA THR A 34 -5.16 -41.28 -8.24
C THR A 34 -3.95 -40.35 -8.20
N ASP A 35 -4.11 -39.07 -8.52
CA ASP A 35 -3.06 -38.06 -8.43
C ASP A 35 -3.12 -37.28 -7.11
N GLU A 36 -1.93 -36.95 -6.57
CA GLU A 36 -1.81 -36.27 -5.28
C GLU A 36 -2.34 -34.84 -5.31
N GLU A 37 -2.16 -34.10 -6.42
CA GLU A 37 -2.61 -32.71 -6.53
C GLU A 37 -4.14 -32.58 -6.40
N THR A 38 -4.89 -33.51 -6.99
CA THR A 38 -6.35 -33.57 -6.85
C THR A 38 -6.75 -33.93 -5.44
N LYS A 39 -6.07 -34.88 -4.80
CA LYS A 39 -6.31 -35.21 -3.38
C LYS A 39 -6.06 -34.01 -2.47
N GLU A 40 -4.96 -33.29 -2.67
CA GLU A 40 -4.63 -32.06 -1.93
C GLU A 40 -5.76 -31.03 -2.01
N LYS A 41 -6.22 -30.72 -3.23
CA LYS A 41 -7.31 -29.75 -3.46
C LYS A 41 -8.61 -30.17 -2.79
N LEU A 42 -8.95 -31.45 -2.88
CA LEU A 42 -10.19 -31.99 -2.31
C LEU A 42 -10.13 -32.03 -0.77
N ALA A 43 -9.00 -32.43 -0.18
CA ALA A 43 -8.77 -32.38 1.26
C ALA A 43 -8.86 -30.94 1.80
N ALA A 44 -8.21 -29.99 1.14
CA ALA A 44 -8.29 -28.57 1.49
C ALA A 44 -9.72 -28.04 1.44
N ASN A 45 -10.49 -28.43 0.40
CA ASN A 45 -11.88 -28.00 0.24
C ASN A 45 -12.77 -28.57 1.36
N LEU A 46 -12.60 -29.85 1.70
CA LEU A 46 -13.29 -30.48 2.84
C LEU A 46 -12.91 -29.80 4.17
N ALA A 47 -11.63 -29.49 4.40
CA ALA A 47 -11.15 -28.81 5.61
C ALA A 47 -11.75 -27.39 5.76
N ASN A 48 -11.95 -26.68 4.64
CA ASN A 48 -12.66 -25.39 4.63
C ASN A 48 -14.14 -25.55 5.01
N PHE A 49 -14.81 -26.61 4.55
CA PHE A 49 -16.19 -26.90 4.96
C PHE A 49 -16.30 -27.26 6.44
N ALA A 50 -15.27 -27.87 7.02
CA ALA A 50 -15.19 -28.16 8.44
C ALA A 50 -15.13 -26.92 9.34
N TYR A 51 -14.90 -25.72 8.79
CA TYR A 51 -14.94 -24.49 9.59
C TYR A 51 -16.37 -24.07 9.99
N ASP A 52 -17.40 -24.52 9.25
CA ASP A 52 -18.78 -24.12 9.49
C ASP A 52 -19.57 -25.23 10.22
N PRO A 53 -20.06 -24.98 11.46
CA PRO A 53 -20.81 -25.97 12.23
C PRO A 53 -22.05 -26.54 11.53
N TYR A 54 -22.60 -25.80 10.55
CA TYR A 54 -23.67 -26.29 9.69
C TYR A 54 -23.36 -27.64 9.04
N ASN A 55 -22.09 -27.88 8.72
CA ASN A 55 -21.66 -29.08 8.00
C ASN A 55 -21.38 -30.28 8.91
N TYR A 56 -21.23 -30.10 10.23
CA TYR A 56 -20.74 -31.16 11.12
C TYR A 56 -21.54 -32.46 11.06
N THR A 57 -22.87 -32.38 11.02
CA THR A 57 -23.70 -33.59 10.89
C THR A 57 -23.46 -34.33 9.57
N PHE A 58 -23.24 -33.60 8.48
CA PHE A 58 -22.92 -34.20 7.18
C PHE A 58 -21.52 -34.81 7.16
N LEU A 59 -20.53 -34.11 7.74
CA LEU A 59 -19.16 -34.61 7.84
C LEU A 59 -19.09 -35.91 8.63
N ARG A 60 -19.87 -36.04 9.72
CA ARG A 60 -20.01 -37.30 10.46
C ARG A 60 -20.67 -38.41 9.64
N GLN A 61 -21.76 -38.11 8.94
CA GLN A 61 -22.46 -39.10 8.10
C GLN A 61 -21.60 -39.61 6.94
N LEU A 62 -20.63 -38.80 6.49
CA LEU A 62 -19.73 -39.10 5.38
C LEU A 62 -18.34 -39.56 5.84
N ASN A 63 -18.13 -39.80 7.15
CA ASN A 63 -16.85 -40.21 7.74
C ASN A 63 -15.66 -39.31 7.35
N VAL A 64 -15.89 -38.00 7.28
CA VAL A 64 -14.85 -37.05 6.85
C VAL A 64 -13.81 -36.81 7.95
N LEU A 65 -14.17 -37.03 9.22
CA LEU A 65 -13.22 -36.91 10.33
C LEU A 65 -12.16 -38.01 10.24
N GLU A 66 -12.57 -39.23 9.94
CA GLU A 66 -11.72 -40.38 9.68
C GLU A 66 -10.84 -40.12 8.44
N LEU A 67 -11.42 -39.57 7.37
CA LEU A 67 -10.66 -39.17 6.18
C LEU A 67 -9.55 -38.16 6.52
N PHE A 68 -9.82 -37.17 7.39
CA PHE A 68 -8.77 -36.23 7.82
C PHE A 68 -7.67 -36.91 8.64
N LEU A 69 -8.03 -37.86 9.51
CA LEU A 69 -7.05 -38.65 10.25
C LEU A 69 -6.19 -39.50 9.30
N ASP A 70 -6.80 -40.12 8.29
CA ASP A 70 -6.07 -40.86 7.25
C ASP A 70 -5.10 -39.94 6.50
N CYS A 71 -5.52 -38.73 6.12
CA CYS A 71 -4.65 -37.73 5.49
C CYS A 71 -3.43 -37.36 6.36
N MET A 72 -3.57 -37.36 7.69
CA MET A 72 -2.44 -37.09 8.61
C MET A 72 -1.42 -38.23 8.68
N THR A 73 -1.74 -39.41 8.13
CA THR A 73 -0.82 -40.56 8.05
C THR A 73 -0.10 -40.66 6.70
N GLU A 74 -0.49 -39.85 5.72
CA GLU A 74 0.11 -39.83 4.39
C GLU A 74 1.51 -39.20 4.41
N PRO A 75 2.43 -39.61 3.51
CA PRO A 75 3.76 -39.00 3.41
C PRO A 75 3.73 -37.58 2.81
N ASN A 76 2.62 -37.17 2.17
CA ASN A 76 2.47 -35.87 1.56
C ASN A 76 2.17 -34.79 2.62
N GLU A 77 3.10 -33.84 2.81
CA GLU A 77 3.01 -32.81 3.86
C GLU A 77 1.78 -31.91 3.75
N LYS A 78 1.25 -31.67 2.55
CA LYS A 78 0.02 -30.87 2.37
C LYS A 78 -1.23 -31.64 2.75
N LEU A 79 -1.27 -32.95 2.46
CA LEU A 79 -2.37 -33.79 2.96
C LEU A 79 -2.36 -33.82 4.48
N VAL A 80 -1.18 -33.89 5.10
CA VAL A 80 -1.04 -33.80 6.56
C VAL A 80 -1.51 -32.43 7.08
N GLU A 81 -1.12 -31.32 6.42
CA GLU A 81 -1.56 -29.97 6.79
C GLU A 81 -3.09 -29.82 6.71
N PHE A 82 -3.71 -30.23 5.59
CA PHE A 82 -5.16 -30.11 5.39
C PHE A 82 -5.94 -31.07 6.30
N GLY A 83 -5.42 -32.27 6.55
CA GLY A 83 -5.99 -33.21 7.54
C GLY A 83 -5.97 -32.61 8.94
N ALA A 84 -4.82 -32.12 9.40
CA ALA A 84 -4.69 -31.44 10.69
C ALA A 84 -5.61 -30.21 10.80
N GLY A 85 -5.71 -29.41 9.73
CA GLY A 85 -6.61 -28.27 9.65
C GLY A 85 -8.09 -28.66 9.75
N GLY A 86 -8.50 -29.72 9.05
CA GLY A 86 -9.85 -30.27 9.11
C GLY A 86 -10.24 -30.78 10.50
N ILE A 87 -9.31 -31.46 11.18
CA ILE A 87 -9.46 -31.90 12.58
C ILE A 87 -9.57 -30.70 13.52
N CYS A 88 -8.68 -29.72 13.42
CA CYS A 88 -8.73 -28.50 14.22
C CYS A 88 -10.07 -27.78 14.08
N ASN A 89 -10.53 -27.55 12.85
CA ASN A 89 -11.80 -26.89 12.56
C ASN A 89 -13.03 -27.65 13.07
N SER A 90 -12.94 -28.98 13.15
CA SER A 90 -14.05 -29.84 13.61
C SER A 90 -14.06 -30.05 15.13
N SER A 91 -12.89 -29.97 15.78
CA SER A 91 -12.67 -30.39 17.17
C SER A 91 -13.38 -29.52 18.22
N VAL A 92 -13.82 -28.32 17.86
CA VAL A 92 -14.61 -27.44 18.74
C VAL A 92 -16.00 -28.02 19.06
N ASP A 93 -16.53 -28.90 18.21
CA ASP A 93 -17.80 -29.59 18.45
C ASP A 93 -17.58 -30.83 19.33
N PRO A 94 -18.27 -30.96 20.49
CA PRO A 94 -18.05 -32.07 21.40
C PRO A 94 -18.30 -33.46 20.79
N VAL A 95 -19.22 -33.58 19.84
CA VAL A 95 -19.53 -34.87 19.18
C VAL A 95 -18.40 -35.25 18.23
N ASN A 96 -17.91 -34.30 17.43
CA ASN A 96 -16.74 -34.52 16.58
C ASN A 96 -15.49 -34.84 17.41
N ALA A 97 -15.26 -34.11 18.51
CA ALA A 97 -14.15 -34.37 19.42
C ALA A 97 -14.20 -35.81 19.95
N ALA A 98 -15.37 -36.31 20.35
CA ALA A 98 -15.54 -37.68 20.80
C ALA A 98 -15.20 -38.71 19.71
N ILE A 99 -15.59 -38.46 18.44
CA ILE A 99 -15.26 -39.31 17.30
C ILE A 99 -13.75 -39.32 17.06
N ILE A 100 -13.12 -38.14 17.02
CA ILE A 100 -11.67 -38.00 16.81
C ILE A 100 -10.88 -38.77 17.88
N VAL A 101 -11.30 -38.67 19.15
CA VAL A 101 -10.70 -39.42 20.24
C VAL A 101 -10.92 -40.92 20.08
N HIS A 102 -12.14 -41.35 19.73
CA HIS A 102 -12.46 -42.76 19.51
C HIS A 102 -11.64 -43.38 18.38
N CYS A 103 -11.36 -42.62 17.33
CA CYS A 103 -10.53 -43.02 16.19
C CYS A 103 -9.02 -42.90 16.44
N SER A 104 -8.58 -42.78 17.71
CA SER A 104 -7.16 -42.63 18.08
C SER A 104 -6.48 -41.42 17.42
N GLY A 105 -7.21 -40.31 17.27
CA GLY A 105 -6.70 -39.09 16.64
C GLY A 105 -5.69 -38.31 17.49
N ILE A 106 -5.71 -38.44 18.83
CA ILE A 106 -4.80 -37.68 19.72
C ILE A 106 -3.32 -37.92 19.39
N PRO A 107 -2.83 -39.17 19.27
CA PRO A 107 -1.45 -39.43 18.84
C PRO A 107 -1.08 -38.81 17.50
N LEU A 108 -1.99 -38.81 16.52
CA LEU A 108 -1.75 -38.21 15.20
C LEU A 108 -1.59 -36.70 15.30
N VAL A 109 -2.46 -36.05 16.08
CA VAL A 109 -2.37 -34.60 16.33
C VAL A 109 -1.09 -34.24 17.10
N ILE A 110 -0.68 -35.06 18.08
CA ILE A 110 0.57 -34.86 18.82
C ILE A 110 1.78 -34.96 17.87
N ASN A 111 1.81 -35.94 16.96
CA ASN A 111 2.89 -36.10 15.99
C ASN A 111 3.05 -34.86 15.09
N CYS A 112 1.94 -34.21 14.72
CA CYS A 112 1.94 -32.97 13.96
C CYS A 112 2.64 -31.79 14.67
N LEU A 113 2.83 -31.83 16.00
CA LEU A 113 3.58 -30.80 16.73
C LEU A 113 5.07 -30.73 16.34
N SER A 114 5.61 -31.82 15.78
CA SER A 114 7.00 -31.88 15.30
C SER A 114 7.11 -31.66 13.78
N SER A 115 6.02 -31.24 13.12
CA SER A 115 6.02 -30.98 11.68
C SER A 115 6.95 -29.82 11.31
N PRO A 116 7.67 -29.88 10.16
CA PRO A 116 8.40 -28.74 9.63
C PRO A 116 7.47 -27.64 9.09
N VAL A 117 6.18 -27.95 8.88
CA VAL A 117 5.18 -27.01 8.34
C VAL A 117 4.50 -26.27 9.49
N LYS A 118 4.72 -24.95 9.56
CA LYS A 118 4.19 -24.08 10.62
C LYS A 118 2.68 -24.20 10.82
N ASN A 119 1.92 -24.22 9.72
CA ASN A 119 0.46 -24.31 9.79
C ASN A 119 0.00 -25.63 10.41
N THR A 120 0.63 -26.75 10.06
CA THR A 120 0.38 -28.06 10.65
C THR A 120 0.56 -28.04 12.16
N VAL A 121 1.64 -27.41 12.67
CA VAL A 121 1.87 -27.27 14.11
C VAL A 121 0.80 -26.40 14.77
N ASN A 122 0.42 -25.28 14.14
CA ASN A 122 -0.62 -24.40 14.66
C ASN A 122 -2.00 -25.09 14.73
N TYR A 123 -2.38 -25.83 13.68
CA TYR A 123 -3.62 -26.62 13.68
C TYR A 123 -3.56 -27.72 14.75
N ALA A 124 -2.42 -28.38 14.92
CA ALA A 124 -2.24 -29.37 15.97
C ALA A 124 -2.42 -28.77 17.38
N LEU A 125 -1.82 -27.60 17.66
CA LEU A 125 -2.00 -26.88 18.92
C LEU A 125 -3.47 -26.51 19.17
N GLY A 126 -4.15 -25.99 18.14
CA GLY A 126 -5.57 -25.64 18.22
C GLY A 126 -6.46 -26.87 18.45
N ALA A 127 -6.20 -27.97 17.76
CA ALA A 127 -6.92 -29.23 17.95
C ALA A 127 -6.69 -29.80 19.36
N LEU A 128 -5.45 -29.84 19.86
CA LEU A 128 -5.15 -30.32 21.22
C LEU A 128 -5.84 -29.45 22.28
N TYR A 129 -5.95 -28.14 22.07
CA TYR A 129 -6.68 -27.26 22.98
C TYR A 129 -8.15 -27.68 23.12
N TYR A 130 -8.85 -27.92 22.00
CA TYR A 130 -10.26 -28.34 22.03
C TYR A 130 -10.45 -29.80 22.48
N LEU A 131 -9.50 -30.69 22.14
CA LEU A 131 -9.56 -32.10 22.52
C LEU A 131 -9.18 -32.33 23.98
N CYS A 132 -8.51 -31.39 24.66
CA CYS A 132 -8.10 -31.52 26.06
C CYS A 132 -9.28 -31.37 27.02
N ASN A 133 -9.73 -32.50 27.59
CA ASN A 133 -10.80 -32.56 28.57
C ASN A 133 -10.47 -33.59 29.66
N ALA A 134 -11.38 -33.82 30.61
CA ALA A 134 -11.14 -34.71 31.75
C ALA A 134 -10.69 -36.13 31.39
N SER A 135 -11.13 -36.69 30.25
CA SER A 135 -10.78 -38.05 29.83
C SER A 135 -9.52 -38.13 28.94
N THR A 136 -9.07 -37.03 28.35
CA THR A 136 -7.94 -36.98 27.40
C THR A 136 -6.72 -36.22 27.94
N LYS A 137 -6.90 -35.49 29.05
CA LYS A 137 -5.88 -34.63 29.67
C LYS A 137 -4.59 -35.37 30.01
N GLU A 138 -4.67 -36.60 30.51
CA GLU A 138 -3.49 -37.39 30.89
C GLU A 138 -2.62 -37.73 29.68
N GLU A 139 -3.22 -37.88 28.49
CA GLU A 139 -2.50 -38.16 27.25
C GLU A 139 -1.92 -36.88 26.63
N ILE A 140 -2.70 -35.81 26.58
CA ILE A 140 -2.32 -34.54 25.94
C ILE A 140 -1.30 -33.75 26.77
N LEU A 141 -1.35 -33.86 28.10
CA LEU A 141 -0.44 -33.14 29.01
C LEU A 141 0.73 -33.99 29.49
N LYS A 142 1.09 -35.06 28.78
CA LYS A 142 2.31 -35.82 29.07
C LYS A 142 3.53 -34.88 29.04
N PRO A 143 4.53 -35.09 29.92
CA PRO A 143 5.72 -34.25 29.95
C PRO A 143 6.40 -34.10 28.59
N GLU A 144 6.50 -35.16 27.79
CA GLU A 144 7.08 -35.08 26.44
C GLU A 144 6.30 -34.17 25.48
N VAL A 145 4.97 -34.18 25.52
CA VAL A 145 4.11 -33.37 24.66
C VAL A 145 4.22 -31.90 25.07
N VAL A 146 4.14 -31.64 26.37
CA VAL A 146 4.30 -30.29 26.93
C VAL A 146 5.69 -29.73 26.61
N ASP A 147 6.74 -30.56 26.62
CA ASP A 147 8.09 -30.17 26.24
C ASP A 147 8.18 -29.79 24.76
N VAL A 148 7.57 -30.55 23.84
CA VAL A 148 7.49 -30.19 22.42
C VAL A 148 6.76 -28.86 22.22
N ILE A 149 5.62 -28.65 22.89
CA ILE A 149 4.86 -27.38 22.85
C ILE A 149 5.72 -26.22 23.37
N LYS A 150 6.43 -26.42 24.49
CA LYS A 150 7.34 -25.41 25.07
C LYS A 150 8.51 -25.12 24.15
N ARG A 151 9.10 -26.11 23.50
CA ARG A 151 10.19 -25.93 22.52
C ARG A 151 9.71 -25.16 21.29
N TYR A 152 8.52 -25.45 20.78
CA TYR A 152 7.92 -24.69 19.69
C TYR A 152 7.67 -23.23 20.09
N ALA A 153 7.05 -23.01 21.26
CA ALA A 153 6.83 -21.67 21.80
C ALA A 153 8.14 -20.91 22.06
N ALA A 154 9.18 -21.59 22.56
CA ALA A 154 10.50 -21.02 22.78
C ALA A 154 11.24 -20.73 21.47
N ALA A 155 11.04 -21.53 20.41
CA ALA A 155 11.58 -21.28 19.09
C ALA A 155 10.93 -20.05 18.43
N GLU A 156 9.60 -19.91 18.51
CA GLU A 156 8.92 -18.67 18.11
C GLU A 156 9.38 -17.47 18.96
N ALA A 157 9.53 -17.65 20.26
CA ALA A 157 10.03 -16.60 21.16
C ALA A 157 11.49 -16.23 20.88
N HIS A 158 12.38 -17.17 20.53
CA HIS A 158 13.77 -16.87 20.17
C HIS A 158 13.89 -16.11 18.85
N ILE A 159 12.96 -16.32 17.91
CA ILE A 159 12.85 -15.53 16.68
C ILE A 159 12.31 -14.12 16.99
N ALA A 160 11.38 -13.99 17.94
CA ALA A 160 10.82 -12.70 18.37
C ALA A 160 11.75 -11.89 19.32
N MET A 161 12.64 -12.54 20.09
CA MET A 161 13.48 -11.89 21.10
C MET A 161 14.82 -11.33 20.61
N ALA A 162 15.16 -11.44 19.32
CA ALA A 162 16.49 -11.04 18.83
C ALA A 162 16.64 -9.54 18.50
N PHE A 163 15.58 -8.72 18.54
CA PHE A 163 15.67 -7.29 18.20
C PHE A 163 15.05 -6.42 19.29
N GLU A 164 15.89 -5.66 20.01
CA GLU A 164 15.41 -4.61 20.90
C GLU A 164 14.75 -3.51 20.06
N LYS A 165 13.44 -3.29 20.24
CA LYS A 165 12.69 -2.29 19.48
C LYS A 165 13.34 -0.90 19.59
N ILE A 166 13.45 -0.23 18.46
CA ILE A 166 13.95 1.13 18.36
C ILE A 166 12.93 2.07 18.98
N LYS A 167 13.33 2.77 20.06
CA LYS A 167 12.50 3.79 20.70
C LYS A 167 12.46 5.05 19.86
N VAL A 168 11.27 5.56 19.58
CA VAL A 168 11.06 6.83 18.89
C VAL A 168 10.44 7.83 19.87
N ALA A 169 11.11 8.97 20.07
CA ALA A 169 10.76 9.91 21.13
C ALA A 169 9.52 10.75 20.79
N ASN A 170 9.39 11.16 19.52
CA ASN A 170 8.30 12.00 19.05
C ASN A 170 7.33 11.20 18.17
N PRO A 171 6.03 11.54 18.19
CA PRO A 171 5.05 10.79 17.44
C PRO A 171 5.14 11.01 15.94
N VAL A 172 4.50 10.11 15.20
CA VAL A 172 4.12 10.30 13.80
C VAL A 172 2.60 10.28 13.66
N VAL A 173 2.08 11.00 12.68
CA VAL A 173 0.68 10.92 12.27
C VAL A 173 0.53 9.76 11.30
N GLU A 174 -0.38 8.84 11.60
CA GLU A 174 -0.79 7.79 10.67
C GLU A 174 -2.17 8.13 10.11
N MET A 175 -2.27 8.22 8.79
CA MET A 175 -3.55 8.38 8.09
C MET A 175 -3.89 7.06 7.39
N ASP A 176 -4.79 6.26 7.97
CA ASP A 176 -5.27 5.02 7.36
C ASP A 176 -6.15 5.33 6.14
N GLY A 177 -6.38 4.34 5.28
CA GLY A 177 -7.00 4.55 3.97
C GLY A 177 -8.03 3.49 3.62
N ASP A 178 -8.13 3.18 2.32
CA ASP A 178 -9.21 2.37 1.78
C ASP A 178 -8.71 1.14 0.98
N GLU A 179 -9.65 0.22 0.73
CA GLU A 179 -9.54 -0.89 -0.23
C GLU A 179 -8.25 -1.73 -0.10
N MET A 180 -7.59 -2.06 -1.21
CA MET A 180 -6.46 -3.00 -1.22
C MET A 180 -5.29 -2.44 -0.43
N THR A 181 -5.07 -1.13 -0.51
CA THR A 181 -4.03 -0.45 0.25
C THR A 181 -4.25 -0.57 1.75
N ARG A 182 -5.49 -0.41 2.25
CA ARG A 182 -5.80 -0.62 3.68
C ARG A 182 -5.49 -2.05 4.14
N VAL A 183 -5.81 -3.04 3.30
CA VAL A 183 -5.55 -4.46 3.60
C VAL A 183 -4.06 -4.70 3.86
N PHE A 184 -3.19 -4.34 2.91
CA PHE A 184 -1.76 -4.57 3.10
C PHE A 184 -1.08 -3.51 3.98
N TRP A 185 -1.69 -2.34 4.22
CA TRP A 185 -1.19 -1.35 5.18
C TRP A 185 -1.06 -1.94 6.58
N LYS A 186 -2.07 -2.71 6.99
CA LYS A 186 -2.02 -3.50 8.23
C LYS A 186 -0.88 -4.50 8.22
N SER A 187 -0.71 -5.27 7.14
CA SER A 187 0.35 -6.28 7.00
C SER A 187 1.75 -5.64 7.09
N ILE A 188 1.97 -4.49 6.42
CA ILE A 188 3.21 -3.71 6.51
C ILE A 188 3.50 -3.32 7.96
N LYS A 189 2.51 -2.76 8.68
CA LYS A 189 2.70 -2.37 10.09
C LYS A 189 3.05 -3.56 10.98
N ASP A 190 2.26 -4.63 10.88
CA ASP A 190 2.35 -5.79 11.77
C ASP A 190 3.63 -6.62 11.51
N LYS A 191 4.10 -6.68 10.26
CA LYS A 191 5.26 -7.52 9.87
C LYS A 191 6.57 -6.74 9.70
N LEU A 192 6.51 -5.47 9.29
CA LEU A 192 7.70 -4.71 8.90
C LEU A 192 8.01 -3.53 9.81
N ILE A 193 7.06 -2.99 10.58
CA ILE A 193 7.27 -1.78 11.41
C ILE A 193 7.26 -2.11 12.90
N PHE A 194 6.11 -2.54 13.43
CA PHE A 194 5.91 -2.76 14.88
C PHE A 194 6.75 -3.86 15.52
N PRO A 195 7.25 -4.88 14.79
CA PRO A 195 8.22 -5.81 15.37
C PRO A 195 9.54 -5.13 15.74
N PHE A 196 9.92 -4.05 15.05
CA PHE A 196 11.25 -3.43 15.16
C PHE A 196 11.24 -2.04 15.78
N VAL A 197 10.11 -1.33 15.75
CA VAL A 197 10.00 0.07 16.18
C VAL A 197 8.92 0.20 17.26
N ASP A 198 9.25 0.92 18.32
CA ASP A 198 8.30 1.37 19.35
C ASP A 198 7.99 2.85 19.12
N LEU A 199 6.75 3.11 18.69
CA LEU A 199 6.34 4.34 18.03
C LEU A 199 5.00 4.84 18.58
N ASP A 200 4.96 6.07 19.08
CA ASP A 200 3.70 6.77 19.38
C ASP A 200 3.05 7.22 18.06
N ILE A 201 1.88 6.63 17.76
CA ILE A 201 1.13 6.95 16.55
C ILE A 201 -0.09 7.79 16.92
N LYS A 202 -0.22 8.95 16.25
CA LYS A 202 -1.46 9.72 16.20
C LYS A 202 -2.27 9.22 15.01
N TYR A 203 -3.15 8.28 15.28
CA TYR A 203 -3.93 7.57 14.28
C TYR A 203 -5.18 8.36 13.86
N PHE A 204 -5.40 8.48 12.55
CA PHE A 204 -6.58 9.06 11.94
C PHE A 204 -7.08 8.11 10.84
N ASP A 205 -8.35 7.71 10.90
CA ASP A 205 -8.94 6.85 9.88
C ASP A 205 -9.50 7.70 8.73
N LEU A 206 -8.77 7.81 7.62
CA LEU A 206 -9.26 8.50 6.43
C LEU A 206 -10.02 7.57 5.47
N GLY A 207 -10.40 6.38 5.93
CA GLY A 207 -11.30 5.50 5.20
C GLY A 207 -12.60 6.22 4.86
N LEU A 208 -13.10 6.02 3.64
CA LEU A 208 -14.26 6.71 3.10
C LEU A 208 -15.50 6.64 4.02
N PRO A 209 -15.84 5.50 4.67
CA PRO A 209 -16.94 5.47 5.64
C PRO A 209 -16.73 6.43 6.81
N HIS A 210 -15.53 6.47 7.40
CA HIS A 210 -15.27 7.33 8.56
C HIS A 210 -15.21 8.82 8.19
N ARG A 211 -14.72 9.13 6.98
CA ARG A 211 -14.82 10.50 6.44
C ARG A 211 -16.27 10.91 6.26
N ASP A 212 -17.15 10.05 5.75
CA ASP A 212 -18.58 10.35 5.66
C ASP A 212 -19.22 10.54 7.04
N ASP A 213 -18.90 9.67 8.00
CA ASP A 213 -19.40 9.74 9.39
C ASP A 213 -19.03 11.07 10.08
N THR A 214 -17.81 11.55 9.86
CA THR A 214 -17.26 12.76 10.49
C THR A 214 -17.48 14.04 9.69
N ASP A 215 -18.26 13.98 8.61
CA ASP A 215 -18.43 15.09 7.66
C ASP A 215 -17.09 15.65 7.14
N ASP A 216 -16.15 14.75 6.86
CA ASP A 216 -14.76 14.96 6.41
C ASP A 216 -13.87 15.76 7.38
N LYS A 217 -14.31 15.94 8.64
CA LYS A 217 -13.51 16.62 9.68
C LYS A 217 -12.21 15.88 10.00
N VAL A 218 -12.24 14.54 10.01
CA VAL A 218 -11.05 13.72 10.29
C VAL A 218 -9.89 14.03 9.33
N THR A 219 -10.19 14.35 8.06
CA THR A 219 -9.20 14.77 7.06
C THR A 219 -8.51 16.06 7.47
N VAL A 220 -9.27 17.07 7.90
CA VAL A 220 -8.74 18.36 8.37
C VAL A 220 -7.92 18.17 9.66
N GLU A 221 -8.47 17.45 10.64
CA GLU A 221 -7.82 17.19 11.94
C GLU A 221 -6.48 16.46 11.77
N SER A 222 -6.41 15.51 10.83
CA SER A 222 -5.17 14.81 10.50
C SER A 222 -4.10 15.75 9.91
N ALA A 223 -4.49 16.72 9.09
CA ALA A 223 -3.57 17.71 8.51
C ALA A 223 -3.07 18.68 9.58
N GLU A 224 -3.94 19.13 10.49
CA GLU A 224 -3.56 19.96 11.64
C GLU A 224 -2.63 19.21 12.61
N ALA A 225 -2.90 17.93 12.86
CA ALA A 225 -1.99 17.07 13.61
C ALA A 225 -0.64 16.93 12.92
N THR A 226 -0.62 16.90 11.58
CA THR A 226 0.62 16.85 10.80
C THR A 226 1.43 18.12 10.97
N LEU A 227 0.81 19.30 10.94
CA LEU A 227 1.48 20.57 11.27
C LEU A 227 2.06 20.57 12.69
N LYS A 228 1.37 19.93 13.64
CA LYS A 228 1.83 19.84 15.04
C LYS A 228 3.02 18.88 15.21
N TYR A 229 2.93 17.69 14.63
CA TYR A 229 3.90 16.60 14.85
C TYR A 229 4.96 16.46 13.74
N ASN A 230 4.82 17.23 12.65
CA ASN A 230 5.74 17.41 11.53
C ASN A 230 5.91 16.20 10.60
N VAL A 231 5.35 15.03 10.93
CA VAL A 231 5.51 13.82 10.12
C VAL A 231 4.16 13.12 9.99
N ALA A 232 3.69 12.96 8.76
CA ALA A 232 2.56 12.10 8.42
C ALA A 232 2.95 10.98 7.46
N ILE A 233 2.33 9.83 7.66
CA ILE A 233 2.47 8.64 6.82
C ILE A 233 1.06 8.22 6.42
N LYS A 234 0.77 8.28 5.12
CA LYS A 234 -0.59 8.20 4.61
C LYS A 234 -0.80 7.04 3.66
N CYS A 235 -1.85 6.27 3.93
CA CYS A 235 -2.38 5.26 3.04
C CYS A 235 -3.24 5.92 1.93
N ALA A 236 -3.35 5.25 0.78
CA ALA A 236 -4.20 5.73 -0.30
C ALA A 236 -5.69 5.73 0.12
N THR A 237 -6.41 6.75 -0.32
CA THR A 237 -7.81 7.03 0.05
C THR A 237 -8.68 7.19 -1.19
N ILE A 238 -9.93 6.74 -1.13
CA ILE A 238 -10.89 6.95 -2.23
C ILE A 238 -11.22 8.45 -2.33
N THR A 239 -11.19 9.02 -3.54
CA THR A 239 -11.90 10.29 -3.81
C THR A 239 -13.23 9.92 -4.47
N PRO A 240 -14.40 10.16 -3.84
CA PRO A 240 -15.66 9.64 -4.33
C PRO A 240 -16.13 10.37 -5.60
N ASP A 241 -16.62 9.58 -6.56
CA ASP A 241 -17.41 10.02 -7.72
C ASP A 241 -18.90 9.64 -7.52
N GLU A 242 -19.75 9.84 -8.52
CA GLU A 242 -21.17 9.49 -8.46
C GLU A 242 -21.41 8.00 -8.18
N ALA A 243 -20.55 7.12 -8.71
CA ALA A 243 -20.66 5.69 -8.48
C ALA A 243 -20.28 5.33 -7.04
N ARG A 244 -19.26 5.97 -6.47
CA ARG A 244 -18.86 5.79 -5.07
C ARG A 244 -19.88 6.34 -4.09
N VAL A 245 -20.51 7.48 -4.39
CA VAL A 245 -21.64 8.00 -3.60
C VAL A 245 -22.74 6.95 -3.47
N LYS A 246 -23.11 6.32 -4.59
CA LYS A 246 -24.11 5.24 -4.59
C LYS A 246 -23.63 3.97 -3.90
N GLU A 247 -22.38 3.56 -4.13
CA GLU A 247 -21.81 2.34 -3.55
C GLU A 247 -21.79 2.38 -2.02
N PHE A 248 -21.36 3.51 -1.44
CA PHE A 248 -21.17 3.66 -0.01
C PHE A 248 -22.36 4.32 0.71
N GLY A 249 -23.35 4.81 -0.03
CA GLY A 249 -24.50 5.53 0.54
C GLY A 249 -24.08 6.86 1.17
N LEU A 250 -23.16 7.59 0.53
CA LEU A 250 -22.56 8.80 1.09
C LEU A 250 -23.57 9.94 1.23
N LYS A 251 -23.41 10.76 2.27
CA LYS A 251 -24.18 12.00 2.47
C LYS A 251 -23.99 12.98 1.31
N GLN A 252 -22.77 13.08 0.80
CA GLN A 252 -22.41 13.89 -0.36
C GLN A 252 -21.11 13.42 -1.02
N MET A 253 -20.79 13.98 -2.18
CA MET A 253 -19.52 13.75 -2.86
C MET A 253 -18.41 14.56 -2.18
N TRP A 254 -17.74 13.95 -1.20
CA TRP A 254 -16.64 14.57 -0.46
C TRP A 254 -15.45 14.90 -1.35
N ARG A 255 -14.69 15.95 -0.98
CA ARG A 255 -13.47 16.36 -1.69
C ARG A 255 -12.36 15.32 -1.51
N SER A 256 -11.33 15.43 -2.35
CA SER A 256 -10.14 14.58 -2.23
C SER A 256 -9.38 14.86 -0.93
N PRO A 257 -9.09 13.84 -0.10
CA PRO A 257 -8.28 14.02 1.11
C PRO A 257 -6.91 14.62 0.81
N ASN A 258 -6.25 14.16 -0.26
CA ASN A 258 -4.95 14.66 -0.69
C ASN A 258 -5.02 16.16 -1.00
N GLY A 259 -6.09 16.61 -1.69
CA GLY A 259 -6.31 18.02 -1.98
C GLY A 259 -6.50 18.85 -0.71
N THR A 260 -7.31 18.36 0.24
CA THR A 260 -7.55 19.05 1.53
C THR A 260 -6.26 19.15 2.34
N ILE A 261 -5.53 18.05 2.51
CA ILE A 261 -4.27 18.01 3.27
C ILE A 261 -3.22 18.91 2.62
N ARG A 262 -3.03 18.82 1.29
CA ARG A 262 -2.10 19.69 0.54
C ARG A 262 -2.40 21.17 0.72
N ASN A 263 -3.67 21.55 0.73
CA ASN A 263 -4.07 22.93 0.93
C ASN A 263 -3.75 23.44 2.34
N ILE A 264 -3.90 22.60 3.36
CA ILE A 264 -3.61 22.95 4.76
C ILE A 264 -2.10 23.00 5.01
N LEU A 265 -1.37 22.03 4.47
CA LEU A 265 0.09 21.93 4.62
C LEU A 265 0.85 22.93 3.74
N ASN A 266 0.26 23.35 2.61
CA ASN A 266 0.86 24.25 1.63
C ASN A 266 2.26 23.77 1.15
N GLY A 267 2.40 22.46 0.96
CA GLY A 267 3.68 21.82 0.60
C GLY A 267 3.80 21.44 -0.88
N THR A 268 5.03 21.20 -1.30
CA THR A 268 5.40 20.71 -2.64
C THR A 268 5.51 19.20 -2.63
N VAL A 269 4.92 18.52 -3.62
CA VAL A 269 4.98 17.06 -3.71
C VAL A 269 6.18 16.62 -4.53
N PHE A 270 7.09 15.88 -3.92
CA PHE A 270 8.24 15.28 -4.59
C PHE A 270 7.99 13.81 -4.89
N ARG A 271 8.12 13.43 -6.15
CA ARG A 271 8.00 12.04 -6.63
C ARG A 271 9.31 11.55 -7.18
N GLU A 272 9.75 10.38 -6.74
CA GLU A 272 11.02 9.78 -7.13
C GLU A 272 10.89 8.26 -7.34
N PRO A 273 11.40 7.72 -8.45
CA PRO A 273 11.32 6.29 -8.74
C PRO A 273 12.26 5.47 -7.85
N ILE A 274 11.84 4.26 -7.53
CA ILE A 274 12.60 3.26 -6.79
C ILE A 274 13.26 2.34 -7.81
N LEU A 275 14.59 2.35 -7.86
CA LEU A 275 15.33 1.60 -8.86
C LEU A 275 15.67 0.19 -8.36
N CYS A 276 15.31 -0.82 -9.16
CA CYS A 276 15.74 -2.21 -9.00
C CYS A 276 16.55 -2.61 -10.23
N LYS A 277 17.77 -3.14 -10.06
CA LYS A 277 18.70 -3.40 -11.19
C LYS A 277 18.13 -4.36 -12.23
N ASN A 278 17.36 -5.35 -11.81
CA ASN A 278 16.78 -6.39 -12.67
C ASN A 278 15.42 -6.00 -13.28
N VAL A 279 14.86 -4.84 -12.95
CA VAL A 279 13.64 -4.32 -13.59
C VAL A 279 14.05 -3.40 -14.74
N PRO A 280 13.78 -3.77 -16.01
CA PRO A 280 14.14 -2.94 -17.14
C PRO A 280 13.29 -1.67 -17.18
N ARG A 281 13.91 -0.58 -17.61
CA ARG A 281 13.27 0.72 -17.85
C ARG A 281 12.83 0.83 -19.30
N LEU A 282 11.74 1.55 -19.55
CA LEU A 282 11.29 1.82 -20.93
C LEU A 282 12.23 2.77 -21.67
N VAL A 283 12.90 3.66 -20.94
CA VAL A 283 13.97 4.53 -21.45
C VAL A 283 15.30 4.03 -20.87
N PRO A 284 16.09 3.25 -21.63
CA PRO A 284 17.29 2.59 -21.10
C PRO A 284 18.38 3.55 -20.61
N GLY A 285 18.41 4.79 -21.13
CA GLY A 285 19.37 5.81 -20.73
C GLY A 285 19.20 6.31 -19.29
N TRP A 286 18.04 6.12 -18.67
CA TRP A 286 17.74 6.57 -17.30
C TRP A 286 18.43 5.70 -16.25
N THR A 287 19.73 5.91 -16.08
CA THR A 287 20.55 5.18 -15.12
C THR A 287 20.43 5.70 -13.69
N LYS A 288 20.07 6.98 -13.53
CA LYS A 288 19.79 7.66 -12.27
C LYS A 288 18.30 8.05 -12.19
N PRO A 289 17.73 8.18 -11.00
CA PRO A 289 16.34 8.61 -10.83
C PRO A 289 16.15 10.08 -11.26
N ILE A 290 14.92 10.44 -11.64
CA ILE A 290 14.50 11.83 -11.85
C ILE A 290 13.47 12.16 -10.78
N CYS A 291 13.71 13.21 -10.00
CA CYS A 291 12.79 13.63 -8.93
C CYS A 291 11.91 14.79 -9.41
N ILE A 292 10.61 14.59 -9.51
CA ILE A 292 9.65 15.65 -9.87
C ILE A 292 9.20 16.37 -8.60
N GLY A 293 9.40 17.68 -8.52
CA GLY A 293 8.77 18.54 -7.53
C GLY A 293 7.53 19.22 -8.14
N ARG A 294 6.33 18.82 -7.74
CA ARG A 294 5.06 19.37 -8.22
C ARG A 294 4.57 20.47 -7.27
N HIS A 295 4.29 21.66 -7.81
CA HIS A 295 3.80 22.83 -7.06
C HIS A 295 2.47 22.61 -6.32
N ALA A 296 1.64 21.66 -6.73
CA ALA A 296 0.45 21.17 -6.02
C ALA A 296 -0.55 22.24 -5.49
N PHE A 297 -0.51 23.47 -6.00
CA PHE A 297 -1.39 24.58 -5.66
C PHE A 297 -1.78 25.38 -6.93
N GLY A 298 -2.99 25.98 -6.91
CA GLY A 298 -3.45 26.89 -7.96
C GLY A 298 -3.60 26.23 -9.34
N ASP A 299 -3.44 27.05 -10.38
CA ASP A 299 -3.54 26.69 -11.79
C ASP A 299 -4.87 26.00 -12.13
N GLN A 300 -4.88 25.04 -13.07
CA GLN A 300 -6.10 24.34 -13.50
C GLN A 300 -6.83 23.63 -12.35
N TYR A 301 -6.13 23.26 -11.28
CA TYR A 301 -6.68 22.52 -10.14
C TYR A 301 -7.52 23.39 -9.18
N ARG A 302 -7.48 24.71 -9.38
CA ARG A 302 -8.33 25.70 -8.69
C ARG A 302 -8.93 26.70 -9.67
N ALA A 303 -9.11 26.27 -10.93
CA ALA A 303 -9.74 27.08 -11.94
C ALA A 303 -11.26 27.17 -11.71
N THR A 304 -11.86 28.21 -12.28
CA THR A 304 -13.31 28.27 -12.51
C THR A 304 -13.53 28.16 -14.01
N ASP A 305 -14.32 27.17 -14.42
CA ASP A 305 -14.62 26.88 -15.82
C ASP A 305 -16.14 26.88 -16.09
N ALA A 306 -16.50 27.14 -17.34
CA ALA A 306 -17.89 27.20 -17.77
C ALA A 306 -18.05 26.83 -19.24
N VAL A 307 -19.18 26.20 -19.57
CA VAL A 307 -19.69 26.10 -20.93
C VAL A 307 -20.46 27.36 -21.25
N ILE A 308 -20.04 28.08 -22.30
CA ILE A 308 -20.66 29.30 -22.78
C ILE A 308 -21.67 28.94 -23.85
N GLN A 309 -22.90 29.44 -23.74
CA GLN A 309 -23.97 29.21 -24.70
C GLN A 309 -24.28 30.49 -25.49
N GLY A 310 -24.19 30.41 -26.82
CA GLY A 310 -24.46 31.53 -27.72
C GLY A 310 -23.34 32.56 -27.82
N ALA A 311 -23.65 33.68 -28.48
CA ALA A 311 -22.72 34.78 -28.70
C ALA A 311 -22.61 35.69 -27.47
N GLY A 312 -21.42 36.21 -27.19
CA GLY A 312 -21.18 37.09 -26.03
C GLY A 312 -19.70 37.40 -25.81
N LYS A 313 -19.42 38.46 -25.03
CA LYS A 313 -18.05 38.87 -24.68
C LYS A 313 -17.62 38.28 -23.34
N LEU A 314 -16.48 37.59 -23.33
CA LEU A 314 -15.81 37.13 -22.12
C LEU A 314 -14.75 38.14 -21.70
N LYS A 315 -14.81 38.54 -20.43
CA LYS A 315 -13.86 39.46 -19.81
C LYS A 315 -13.33 38.88 -18.50
N LEU A 316 -12.09 39.22 -18.15
CA LEU A 316 -11.53 39.08 -16.82
C LEU A 316 -11.56 40.43 -16.11
N VAL A 317 -12.08 40.46 -14.88
CA VAL A 317 -12.19 41.67 -14.08
C VAL A 317 -11.45 41.48 -12.76
N PHE A 318 -10.50 42.36 -12.47
CA PHE A 318 -9.83 42.42 -11.16
C PHE A 318 -10.28 43.68 -10.44
N VAL A 319 -10.84 43.50 -9.23
CA VAL A 319 -11.31 44.57 -8.36
C VAL A 319 -10.36 44.65 -7.17
N PRO A 320 -9.44 45.62 -7.13
CA PRO A 320 -8.55 45.79 -6.00
C PRO A 320 -9.33 46.20 -4.74
N GLU A 321 -8.94 45.63 -3.59
CA GLU A 321 -9.51 46.02 -2.31
C GLU A 321 -9.16 47.48 -1.97
N GLY A 322 -10.15 48.25 -1.49
CA GLY A 322 -9.96 49.64 -1.07
C GLY A 322 -9.62 50.63 -2.19
N LYS A 323 -9.77 50.23 -3.47
CA LYS A 323 -9.55 51.09 -4.64
C LYS A 323 -10.73 51.00 -5.60
N ASP A 324 -11.17 52.14 -6.11
CA ASP A 324 -12.31 52.19 -7.04
C ASP A 324 -11.94 51.76 -8.48
N GLU A 325 -10.66 51.81 -8.84
CA GLU A 325 -10.21 51.49 -10.19
C GLU A 325 -10.10 49.98 -10.40
N LYS A 326 -11.04 49.42 -11.17
CA LYS A 326 -11.02 48.03 -11.64
C LYS A 326 -10.21 47.87 -12.92
N THR A 327 -9.54 46.72 -13.04
CA THR A 327 -8.92 46.29 -14.31
C THR A 327 -9.88 45.39 -15.06
N GLU A 328 -10.24 45.73 -16.29
CA GLU A 328 -11.00 44.86 -17.21
C GLU A 328 -10.13 44.44 -18.40
N LEU A 329 -10.04 43.14 -18.65
CA LEU A 329 -9.32 42.57 -19.78
C LEU A 329 -10.30 41.78 -20.63
N GLU A 330 -10.43 42.14 -21.92
CA GLU A 330 -11.20 41.33 -22.86
C GLU A 330 -10.42 40.04 -23.17
N VAL A 331 -11.07 38.88 -22.99
CA VAL A 331 -10.47 37.57 -23.26
C VAL A 331 -10.83 37.11 -24.66
N TYR A 332 -12.12 37.10 -24.97
CA TYR A 332 -12.63 36.63 -26.26
C TYR A 332 -14.06 37.12 -26.52
N ASP A 333 -14.45 37.18 -27.80
CA ASP A 333 -15.79 37.54 -28.25
C ASP A 333 -16.41 36.34 -29.00
N PHE A 334 -17.27 35.59 -28.32
CA PHE A 334 -17.99 34.45 -28.88
C PHE A 334 -19.01 34.93 -29.92
N LYS A 335 -18.91 34.43 -31.16
CA LYS A 335 -19.81 34.81 -32.27
C LYS A 335 -20.84 33.74 -32.65
N GLY A 336 -20.64 32.49 -32.22
CA GLY A 336 -21.39 31.33 -32.68
C GLY A 336 -22.26 30.68 -31.62
N ALA A 337 -22.42 29.36 -31.73
CA ALA A 337 -23.27 28.56 -30.83
C ALA A 337 -22.80 28.54 -29.36
N GLY A 338 -21.58 29.00 -29.08
CA GLY A 338 -21.00 28.99 -27.74
C GLY A 338 -19.53 28.55 -27.74
N GLY A 339 -19.08 28.03 -26.61
CA GLY A 339 -17.74 27.47 -26.43
C GLY A 339 -17.48 27.11 -24.98
N VAL A 340 -16.21 27.13 -24.57
CA VAL A 340 -15.79 26.91 -23.18
C VAL A 340 -14.85 28.02 -22.75
N ALA A 341 -14.88 28.33 -21.46
CA ALA A 341 -14.01 29.33 -20.85
C ALA A 341 -13.48 28.80 -19.52
N LEU A 342 -12.27 29.21 -19.15
CA LEU A 342 -11.71 28.97 -17.84
C LEU A 342 -10.90 30.18 -17.38
N SER A 343 -10.82 30.36 -16.06
CA SER A 343 -9.91 31.29 -15.40
C SER A 343 -9.17 30.56 -14.29
N MET A 344 -7.87 30.82 -14.15
CA MET A 344 -7.02 30.23 -13.13
C MET A 344 -6.11 31.28 -12.49
N TYR A 345 -5.57 30.97 -11.32
CA TYR A 345 -4.69 31.85 -10.58
C TYR A 345 -3.61 31.07 -9.83
N ASN A 346 -2.59 31.81 -9.41
CA ASN A 346 -1.62 31.39 -8.43
C ASN A 346 -1.26 32.57 -7.53
N THR A 347 -0.47 32.35 -6.47
CA THR A 347 -0.03 33.42 -5.58
C THR A 347 1.49 33.39 -5.40
N ASP A 348 2.08 34.56 -5.23
CA ASP A 348 3.53 34.70 -5.06
C ASP A 348 4.01 33.94 -3.83
N GLU A 349 3.25 33.93 -2.74
CA GLU A 349 3.58 33.19 -1.50
C GLU A 349 3.72 31.70 -1.76
N SER A 350 2.80 31.12 -2.53
CA SER A 350 2.86 29.70 -2.89
C SER A 350 4.02 29.39 -3.83
N ILE A 351 4.32 30.29 -4.78
CA ILE A 351 5.46 30.10 -5.71
C ILE A 351 6.80 30.22 -4.97
N HIS A 352 6.94 31.15 -4.02
CA HIS A 352 8.13 31.26 -3.17
C HIS A 352 8.33 30.00 -2.33
N ALA A 353 7.27 29.50 -1.69
CA ALA A 353 7.31 28.24 -0.93
C ALA A 353 7.76 27.06 -1.81
N PHE A 354 7.26 26.99 -3.04
CA PHE A 354 7.66 25.97 -4.00
C PHE A 354 9.12 26.07 -4.44
N ALA A 355 9.61 27.29 -4.67
CA ALA A 355 11.01 27.54 -5.00
C ALA A 355 11.94 27.11 -3.88
N ASP A 356 11.65 27.53 -2.64
CA ASP A 356 12.44 27.18 -1.46
C ASP A 356 12.45 25.65 -1.21
N ALA A 357 11.30 24.98 -1.30
CA ALA A 357 11.21 23.52 -1.13
C ALA A 357 11.98 22.76 -2.23
N SER A 358 11.89 23.21 -3.49
CA SER A 358 12.60 22.61 -4.61
C SER A 358 14.10 22.78 -4.48
N MET A 359 14.57 23.94 -4.03
CA MET A 359 15.98 24.20 -3.83
C MET A 359 16.56 23.44 -2.65
N ASN A 360 15.84 23.38 -1.53
CA ASN A 360 16.26 22.59 -0.40
C ASN A 360 16.39 21.10 -0.78
N THR A 361 15.40 20.56 -1.48
CA THR A 361 15.41 19.15 -1.91
C THR A 361 16.59 18.83 -2.82
N ALA A 362 16.85 19.67 -3.82
CA ALA A 362 18.00 19.51 -4.72
C ALA A 362 19.34 19.63 -3.97
N TYR A 363 19.44 20.57 -3.02
CA TYR A 363 20.63 20.75 -2.20
C TYR A 363 20.91 19.57 -1.25
N GLU A 364 19.87 18.98 -0.64
CA GLU A 364 20.00 17.79 0.21
C GLU A 364 20.44 16.57 -0.61
N LYS A 365 19.89 16.41 -1.82
CA LYS A 365 20.28 15.34 -2.76
C LYS A 365 21.62 15.55 -3.45
N LYS A 366 22.19 16.77 -3.36
CA LYS A 366 23.37 17.19 -4.13
C LYS A 366 23.17 17.02 -5.64
N TRP A 367 21.99 17.38 -6.13
CA TRP A 367 21.61 17.31 -7.55
C TRP A 367 21.30 18.70 -8.13
N PRO A 368 21.49 18.91 -9.44
CA PRO A 368 21.02 20.13 -10.09
C PRO A 368 19.49 20.23 -10.09
N LEU A 369 18.98 21.45 -10.16
CA LEU A 369 17.56 21.78 -10.17
C LEU A 369 17.15 22.43 -11.49
N TYR A 370 16.07 21.94 -12.08
CA TYR A 370 15.46 22.52 -13.27
C TYR A 370 14.03 22.97 -13.02
N LEU A 371 13.68 24.22 -13.33
CA LEU A 371 12.29 24.69 -13.40
C LEU A 371 11.83 24.68 -14.86
N SER A 372 10.68 24.06 -15.14
CA SER A 372 10.06 24.12 -16.47
C SER A 372 8.82 25.00 -16.50
N THR A 373 8.69 25.84 -17.53
CA THR A 373 7.48 26.66 -17.77
C THR A 373 7.21 26.84 -19.26
N LYS A 374 6.13 27.52 -19.63
CA LYS A 374 5.88 28.04 -20.99
C LYS A 374 5.86 29.58 -21.03
N ASN A 375 6.82 30.24 -20.38
CA ASN A 375 6.90 31.71 -20.28
C ASN A 375 7.06 32.45 -21.62
N THR A 376 7.39 31.77 -22.73
CA THR A 376 7.35 32.38 -24.07
C THR A 376 5.93 32.71 -24.53
N ILE A 377 4.94 31.92 -24.07
CA ILE A 377 3.51 32.07 -24.36
C ILE A 377 2.83 32.80 -23.20
N LEU A 378 2.92 32.26 -21.98
CA LEU A 378 2.36 32.86 -20.77
C LEU A 378 3.34 33.84 -20.13
N LYS A 379 3.66 34.92 -20.87
CA LYS A 379 4.74 35.87 -20.53
C LYS A 379 4.64 36.46 -19.12
N LYS A 380 3.42 36.74 -18.64
CA LYS A 380 3.20 37.28 -17.29
C LYS A 380 3.06 36.16 -16.24
N TYR A 381 2.19 35.18 -16.50
CA TYR A 381 1.87 34.13 -15.53
C TYR A 381 3.08 33.21 -15.26
N ASP A 382 3.65 32.61 -16.31
CA ASP A 382 4.81 31.73 -16.20
C ASP A 382 6.11 32.51 -16.05
N GLY A 383 6.14 33.77 -16.51
CA GLY A 383 7.21 34.71 -16.19
C GLY A 383 7.39 34.88 -14.69
N ARG A 384 6.29 35.01 -13.94
CA ARG A 384 6.35 35.18 -12.48
C ARG A 384 6.99 34.00 -11.76
N PHE A 385 6.72 32.77 -12.19
CA PHE A 385 7.41 31.56 -11.68
C PHE A 385 8.92 31.63 -11.91
N LYS A 386 9.32 31.95 -13.14
CA LYS A 386 10.73 32.08 -13.51
C LYS A 386 11.43 33.14 -12.66
N ASP A 387 10.82 34.32 -12.55
CA ASP A 387 11.39 35.46 -11.84
C ASP A 387 11.54 35.14 -10.34
N ILE A 388 10.50 34.60 -9.69
CA ILE A 388 10.55 34.21 -8.27
C ILE A 388 11.64 33.15 -8.01
N PHE A 389 11.73 32.10 -8.84
CA PHE A 389 12.78 31.10 -8.65
C PHE A 389 14.17 31.72 -8.82
N GLN A 390 14.36 32.64 -9.77
CA GLN A 390 15.64 33.32 -9.95
C GLN A 390 15.99 34.20 -8.73
N GLU A 391 15.02 34.99 -8.23
CA GLU A 391 15.17 35.82 -7.03
C GLU A 391 15.56 34.99 -5.81
N VAL A 392 14.86 33.86 -5.56
CA VAL A 392 15.14 32.96 -4.45
C VAL A 392 16.53 32.32 -4.58
N TYR A 393 16.90 31.90 -5.79
CA TYR A 393 18.21 31.29 -6.05
C TYR A 393 19.34 32.27 -5.73
N GLU A 394 19.27 33.48 -6.29
CA GLU A 394 20.31 34.50 -6.11
C GLU A 394 20.42 34.96 -4.65
N ALA A 395 19.28 35.14 -3.98
CA ALA A 395 19.27 35.65 -2.61
C ALA A 395 19.74 34.63 -1.57
N LYS A 396 19.40 33.35 -1.71
CA LYS A 396 19.55 32.35 -0.63
C LYS A 396 20.43 31.15 -0.95
N TRP A 397 20.52 30.74 -2.22
CA TRP A 397 20.98 29.39 -2.57
C TRP A 397 22.22 29.35 -3.45
N LYS A 398 22.49 30.38 -4.26
CA LYS A 398 23.58 30.41 -5.23
C LYS A 398 24.93 29.98 -4.66
N SER A 399 25.38 30.60 -3.57
CA SER A 399 26.66 30.26 -2.95
C SER A 399 26.71 28.83 -2.40
N LYS A 400 25.58 28.31 -1.86
CA LYS A 400 25.48 26.93 -1.38
C LYS A 400 25.55 25.92 -2.52
N TYR A 401 24.88 26.23 -3.63
CA TYR A 401 24.84 25.42 -4.83
C TYR A 401 26.21 25.34 -5.50
N GLU A 402 26.85 26.49 -5.71
CA GLU A 402 28.21 26.58 -6.26
C GLU A 402 29.21 25.80 -5.40
N ALA A 403 29.15 25.95 -4.07
CA ALA A 403 30.01 25.19 -3.15
C ALA A 403 29.75 23.67 -3.18
N ALA A 404 28.54 23.24 -3.52
CA ALA A 404 28.17 21.84 -3.67
C ALA A 404 28.37 21.29 -5.08
N GLY A 405 28.81 22.11 -6.05
CA GLY A 405 29.02 21.71 -7.44
C GLY A 405 27.73 21.44 -8.22
N ILE A 406 26.61 22.03 -7.81
CA ILE A 406 25.28 21.91 -8.44
C ILE A 406 24.78 23.27 -8.90
N TRP A 407 23.76 23.31 -9.75
CA TRP A 407 23.21 24.55 -10.32
C TRP A 407 21.67 24.54 -10.37
N TYR A 408 21.09 25.72 -10.53
CA TYR A 408 19.70 25.92 -10.90
C TYR A 408 19.61 26.45 -12.33
N GLU A 409 18.66 25.93 -13.11
CA GLU A 409 18.41 26.39 -14.48
C GLU A 409 16.90 26.42 -14.79
N HIS A 410 16.45 27.48 -15.46
CA HIS A 410 15.11 27.54 -16.05
C HIS A 410 15.14 27.01 -17.48
N ARG A 411 14.14 26.19 -17.83
CA ARG A 411 13.92 25.69 -19.19
C ARG A 411 12.48 25.87 -19.66
N LEU A 412 12.30 25.94 -20.97
CA LEU A 412 10.97 25.78 -21.55
C LEU A 412 10.54 24.32 -21.42
N ILE A 413 9.26 24.08 -21.12
CA ILE A 413 8.74 22.73 -20.87
C ILE A 413 8.97 21.76 -22.04
N ASP A 414 8.91 22.23 -23.28
CA ASP A 414 9.21 21.46 -24.48
C ASP A 414 10.69 21.08 -24.62
N ASP A 415 11.62 21.95 -24.20
CA ASP A 415 13.03 21.58 -24.10
C ASP A 415 13.27 20.62 -22.93
N MET A 416 12.62 20.86 -21.79
CA MET A 416 12.82 20.06 -20.58
C MET A 416 12.37 18.60 -20.76
N VAL A 417 11.22 18.35 -21.41
CA VAL A 417 10.78 16.97 -21.72
C VAL A 417 11.74 16.27 -22.68
N ALA A 418 12.31 17.01 -23.65
CA ALA A 418 13.30 16.46 -24.57
C ALA A 418 14.64 16.18 -23.88
N TYR A 419 15.06 17.04 -22.95
CA TYR A 419 16.20 16.82 -22.09
C TYR A 419 15.98 15.59 -21.20
N ALA A 420 14.80 15.46 -20.59
CA ALA A 420 14.50 14.33 -19.71
C ALA A 420 14.66 12.99 -20.43
N LEU A 421 14.13 12.86 -21.65
CA LEU A 421 14.28 11.65 -22.47
C LEU A 421 15.73 11.32 -22.86
N LYS A 422 16.60 12.32 -22.99
CA LYS A 422 18.00 12.15 -23.44
C LYS A 422 19.01 12.07 -22.29
N SER A 423 18.66 12.59 -21.12
CA SER A 423 19.50 12.62 -19.93
C SER A 423 19.72 11.24 -19.32
N ASP A 424 20.74 11.10 -18.48
CA ASP A 424 20.97 9.91 -17.67
C ASP A 424 20.19 9.93 -16.33
N GLY A 425 19.46 11.01 -16.05
CA GLY A 425 18.76 11.28 -14.78
C GLY A 425 19.63 12.04 -13.77
N GLY A 426 19.28 11.97 -12.48
CA GLY A 426 20.08 12.53 -11.39
C GLY A 426 19.88 14.04 -11.18
N TYR A 427 18.65 14.53 -11.32
CA TYR A 427 18.28 15.92 -11.10
C TYR A 427 16.89 16.05 -10.47
N VAL A 428 16.64 17.20 -9.86
CA VAL A 428 15.30 17.60 -9.43
C VAL A 428 14.68 18.44 -10.54
N TRP A 429 13.44 18.14 -10.91
CA TRP A 429 12.66 18.86 -11.90
C TRP A 429 11.43 19.45 -11.22
N ALA A 430 11.51 20.75 -10.96
CA ALA A 430 10.39 21.57 -10.49
C ALA A 430 9.39 21.80 -11.63
N CYS A 431 8.20 21.24 -11.47
CA CYS A 431 7.09 21.35 -12.40
C CYS A 431 5.97 22.19 -11.79
N LYS A 432 5.35 23.03 -12.64
CA LYS A 432 4.03 23.61 -12.35
C LYS A 432 3.01 22.51 -12.08
N ASN A 433 1.86 22.88 -11.52
CA ASN A 433 0.92 21.91 -10.97
C ASN A 433 0.48 20.85 -12.01
N TYR A 434 0.09 21.28 -13.21
CA TYR A 434 -0.33 20.39 -14.30
C TYR A 434 0.82 19.57 -14.89
N ASP A 435 1.95 20.21 -15.15
CA ASP A 435 3.13 19.53 -15.70
C ASP A 435 3.61 18.43 -14.73
N GLY A 436 3.62 18.71 -13.42
CA GLY A 436 4.07 17.75 -12.42
C GLY A 436 3.15 16.54 -12.32
N ASP A 437 1.85 16.72 -12.51
CA ASP A 437 0.88 15.63 -12.55
C ASP A 437 1.19 14.68 -13.73
N VAL A 438 1.20 15.23 -14.95
CA VAL A 438 1.40 14.46 -16.19
C VAL A 438 2.79 13.81 -16.24
N GLN A 439 3.85 14.58 -15.94
CA GLN A 439 5.22 14.10 -16.08
C GLN A 439 5.58 13.08 -14.98
N SER A 440 5.01 13.19 -13.79
CA SER A 440 5.29 12.20 -12.74
C SER A 440 4.74 10.81 -13.08
N ASP A 441 3.56 10.71 -13.69
CA ASP A 441 2.99 9.44 -14.14
C ASP A 441 3.77 8.88 -15.34
N PHE A 442 4.18 9.75 -16.28
CA PHE A 442 5.04 9.35 -17.40
C PHE A 442 6.37 8.77 -16.91
N LEU A 443 7.02 9.43 -15.94
CA LEU A 443 8.26 8.94 -15.34
C LEU A 443 8.03 7.63 -14.57
N ALA A 444 6.98 7.53 -13.77
CA ALA A 444 6.70 6.29 -13.03
C ALA A 444 6.57 5.08 -13.96
N GLN A 445 5.86 5.25 -15.08
CA GLN A 445 5.74 4.19 -16.08
C GLN A 445 7.08 3.91 -16.79
N GLY A 446 7.85 4.95 -17.10
CA GLY A 446 9.15 4.79 -17.76
C GLY A 446 10.23 4.13 -16.89
N PHE A 447 10.10 4.26 -15.56
CA PHE A 447 10.94 3.57 -14.57
C PHE A 447 10.43 2.17 -14.16
N GLY A 448 9.31 1.71 -14.71
CA GLY A 448 8.81 0.35 -14.56
C GLY A 448 7.33 0.31 -14.18
N SER A 449 7.03 0.56 -12.91
CA SER A 449 5.68 0.44 -12.33
C SER A 449 5.37 1.63 -11.42
N LEU A 450 4.09 2.02 -11.35
CA LEU A 450 3.60 2.98 -10.34
C LEU A 450 3.89 2.52 -8.91
N GLY A 451 4.02 1.21 -8.67
CA GLY A 451 4.43 0.63 -7.38
C GLY A 451 5.88 0.90 -7.00
N LEU A 452 6.69 1.41 -7.93
CA LEU A 452 8.10 1.80 -7.74
C LEU A 452 8.27 3.32 -7.74
N MET A 453 7.35 4.06 -7.13
CA MET A 453 7.40 5.52 -7.04
C MET A 453 7.02 5.98 -5.65
N THR A 454 7.93 6.73 -5.01
CA THR A 454 7.65 7.41 -3.74
C THR A 454 6.93 8.74 -3.99
N SER A 455 6.18 9.23 -3.01
CA SER A 455 5.56 10.56 -3.03
C SER A 455 5.70 11.20 -1.64
N VAL A 456 6.39 12.32 -1.55
CA VAL A 456 6.59 13.05 -0.28
C VAL A 456 6.22 14.51 -0.47
N LEU A 457 5.21 14.97 0.24
CA LEU A 457 4.89 16.38 0.40
C LEU A 457 5.85 17.01 1.39
N VAL A 458 6.51 18.10 0.99
CA VAL A 458 7.44 18.86 1.83
C VAL A 458 6.92 20.28 2.00
N CYS A 459 6.71 20.69 3.25
CA CYS A 459 6.28 22.03 3.61
C CYS A 459 7.44 23.04 3.50
N PRO A 460 7.14 24.34 3.32
CA PRO A 460 8.16 25.38 3.20
C PRO A 460 8.96 25.63 4.48
N ASP A 461 8.49 25.14 5.63
CA ASP A 461 9.23 25.20 6.90
C ASP A 461 10.49 24.31 6.92
N GLY A 462 10.66 23.44 5.90
CA GLY A 462 11.76 22.48 5.80
C GLY A 462 11.70 21.37 6.87
N LYS A 463 10.58 21.27 7.60
CA LYS A 463 10.41 20.40 8.77
C LYS A 463 9.19 19.50 8.64
N THR A 464 8.08 19.99 8.12
CA THR A 464 6.84 19.22 8.04
C THR A 464 6.78 18.44 6.74
N ILE A 465 6.49 17.13 6.82
CA ILE A 465 6.28 16.28 5.64
C ILE A 465 5.04 15.39 5.78
N GLU A 466 4.52 14.98 4.64
CA GLU A 466 3.56 13.87 4.51
C GLU A 466 4.08 12.91 3.43
N ALA A 467 4.22 11.62 3.77
CA ALA A 467 4.69 10.59 2.86
C ALA A 467 3.56 9.62 2.49
N GLU A 468 3.34 9.43 1.19
CA GLU A 468 2.35 8.51 0.61
C GLU A 468 2.94 7.70 -0.55
N ALA A 469 2.22 6.65 -0.95
CA ALA A 469 2.47 6.01 -2.24
C ALA A 469 1.95 6.92 -3.38
N ALA A 470 2.61 6.90 -4.54
CA ALA A 470 2.16 7.70 -5.68
C ALA A 470 0.85 7.18 -6.34
N HIS A 471 0.48 5.92 -6.08
CA HIS A 471 -0.69 5.27 -6.66
C HIS A 471 -1.95 5.40 -5.80
N GLY A 472 -3.12 5.14 -6.40
CA GLY A 472 -4.41 5.09 -5.69
C GLY A 472 -4.63 3.79 -4.89
N THR A 473 -5.89 3.51 -4.54
CA THR A 473 -6.32 2.42 -3.64
C THR A 473 -6.36 1.03 -4.27
N VAL A 474 -6.02 0.92 -5.56
CA VAL A 474 -5.97 -0.33 -6.35
C VAL A 474 -7.30 -1.10 -6.33
N THR A 475 -8.42 -0.39 -6.56
CA THR A 475 -9.80 -0.90 -6.53
C THR A 475 -9.98 -2.23 -7.25
N ARG A 476 -9.40 -2.40 -8.44
CA ARG A 476 -9.56 -3.63 -9.23
C ARG A 476 -9.08 -4.86 -8.46
N HIS A 477 -7.94 -4.77 -7.77
CA HIS A 477 -7.42 -5.87 -6.96
C HIS A 477 -8.29 -6.07 -5.71
N TYR A 478 -8.76 -4.97 -5.10
CA TYR A 478 -9.70 -5.06 -3.98
C TYR A 478 -10.99 -5.82 -4.33
N ARG A 479 -11.54 -5.64 -5.54
CA ARG A 479 -12.73 -6.43 -5.98
C ARG A 479 -12.45 -7.92 -6.12
N VAL A 480 -11.22 -8.30 -6.42
CA VAL A 480 -10.79 -9.72 -6.44
C VAL A 480 -10.67 -10.24 -5.01
N HIS A 481 -10.00 -9.47 -4.14
CA HIS A 481 -9.87 -9.77 -2.72
C HIS A 481 -11.22 -9.94 -2.01
N GLN A 482 -12.20 -9.06 -2.28
CA GLN A 482 -13.57 -9.17 -1.72
C GLN A 482 -14.28 -10.48 -2.07
N LYS A 483 -13.88 -11.14 -3.17
CA LYS A 483 -14.42 -12.43 -3.61
C LYS A 483 -13.59 -13.63 -3.11
N GLY A 484 -12.60 -13.39 -2.26
CA GLY A 484 -11.66 -14.41 -1.78
C GLY A 484 -10.60 -14.83 -2.81
N GLY A 485 -10.44 -14.06 -3.89
CA GLY A 485 -9.43 -14.35 -4.92
C GLY A 485 -8.04 -13.87 -4.52
N GLU A 486 -7.01 -14.54 -5.04
CA GLU A 486 -5.61 -14.15 -4.85
C GLU A 486 -5.29 -12.82 -5.58
N THR A 487 -4.52 -11.95 -4.93
CA THR A 487 -4.04 -10.68 -5.50
C THR A 487 -2.53 -10.56 -5.41
N SER A 488 -1.91 -9.96 -6.43
CA SER A 488 -0.49 -9.60 -6.44
C SER A 488 -0.36 -8.09 -6.69
N THR A 489 -0.73 -7.33 -5.67
CA THR A 489 -0.54 -5.87 -5.60
C THR A 489 0.83 -5.57 -5.03
N ASN A 490 1.59 -4.73 -5.72
CA ASN A 490 2.89 -4.24 -5.28
C ASN A 490 2.76 -3.33 -4.06
N SER A 491 3.40 -3.70 -2.94
CA SER A 491 3.37 -2.97 -1.68
C SER A 491 4.58 -2.05 -1.46
N ILE A 492 5.57 -2.04 -2.36
CA ILE A 492 6.85 -1.34 -2.18
C ILE A 492 6.65 0.16 -1.94
N ALA A 493 5.88 0.87 -2.78
CA ALA A 493 5.64 2.30 -2.58
C ALA A 493 4.99 2.62 -1.22
N SER A 494 4.13 1.74 -0.70
CA SER A 494 3.50 1.92 0.62
C SER A 494 4.46 1.60 1.77
N ILE A 495 5.36 0.63 1.60
CA ILE A 495 6.48 0.40 2.54
C ILE A 495 7.41 1.60 2.55
N PHE A 496 7.70 2.19 1.39
CA PHE A 496 8.53 3.38 1.27
C PHE A 496 7.85 4.63 1.86
N ALA A 497 6.53 4.73 1.86
CA ALA A 497 5.84 5.80 2.59
C ALA A 497 6.18 5.75 4.10
N TRP A 498 6.17 4.54 4.68
CA TRP A 498 6.61 4.33 6.06
C TRP A 498 8.08 4.65 6.27
N SER A 499 8.98 4.12 5.44
CA SER A 499 10.42 4.35 5.59
C SER A 499 10.77 5.83 5.45
N ARG A 500 10.18 6.55 4.49
CA ARG A 500 10.43 7.99 4.28
C ARG A 500 9.93 8.83 5.44
N GLY A 501 8.73 8.56 5.96
CA GLY A 501 8.22 9.22 7.16
C GLY A 501 9.10 8.98 8.38
N LEU A 502 9.48 7.72 8.64
CA LEU A 502 10.34 7.35 9.76
C LEU A 502 11.78 7.89 9.62
N ALA A 503 12.33 7.95 8.41
CA ALA A 503 13.65 8.52 8.15
C ALA A 503 13.67 10.02 8.44
N HIS A 504 12.58 10.73 8.10
CA HIS A 504 12.46 12.14 8.44
C HIS A 504 12.24 12.34 9.95
N ARG A 505 11.43 11.49 10.59
CA ARG A 505 11.31 11.48 12.06
C ARG A 505 12.66 11.25 12.73
N ALA A 506 13.46 10.33 12.19
CA ALA A 506 14.82 10.05 12.66
C ALA A 506 15.74 11.28 12.53
N LYS A 507 15.70 11.98 11.40
CA LYS A 507 16.45 13.23 11.19
C LYS A 507 16.05 14.31 12.20
N LEU A 508 14.75 14.49 12.44
CA LEU A 508 14.25 15.49 13.38
C LEU A 508 14.54 15.14 14.85
N ASP A 509 14.68 13.85 15.18
CA ASP A 509 14.96 13.35 16.54
C ASP A 509 16.43 13.05 16.79
N ASP A 510 17.31 13.24 15.79
CA ASP A 510 18.71 12.79 15.79
C ASP A 510 18.86 11.30 16.16
N ASN A 511 17.98 10.46 15.59
CA ASN A 511 17.89 9.02 15.90
C ASN A 511 18.55 8.17 14.81
N ALA A 512 19.87 7.97 14.91
CA ALA A 512 20.63 7.19 13.94
C ALA A 512 20.17 5.73 13.81
N ARG A 513 19.70 5.09 14.90
CA ARG A 513 19.17 3.70 14.86
C ARG A 513 17.91 3.60 14.01
N LEU A 514 16.99 4.57 14.14
CA LEU A 514 15.78 4.63 13.32
C LEU A 514 16.13 4.89 11.85
N LEU A 515 17.09 5.78 11.58
CA LEU A 515 17.54 6.06 10.23
C LEU A 515 18.14 4.81 9.56
N ASP A 516 19.03 4.10 10.25
CA ASP A 516 19.62 2.84 9.75
C ASP A 516 18.55 1.77 9.50
N PHE A 517 17.56 1.64 10.38
CA PHE A 517 16.41 0.76 10.16
C PHE A 517 15.64 1.10 8.88
N THR A 518 15.35 2.38 8.63
CA THR A 518 14.64 2.79 7.41
C THR A 518 15.42 2.49 6.14
N GLN A 519 16.75 2.65 6.17
CA GLN A 519 17.64 2.32 5.06
C GLN A 519 17.67 0.82 4.80
N ASN A 520 17.73 0.00 5.87
CA ASN A 520 17.66 -1.45 5.76
C ASN A 520 16.30 -1.94 5.25
N LEU A 521 15.19 -1.30 5.63
CA LEU A 521 13.85 -1.61 5.11
C LEU A 521 13.73 -1.31 3.61
N GLU A 522 14.23 -0.15 3.16
CA GLU A 522 14.26 0.19 1.72
C GLU A 522 15.16 -0.79 0.94
N ALA A 523 16.33 -1.12 1.49
CA ALA A 523 17.25 -2.07 0.90
C ALA A 523 16.67 -3.50 0.86
N ALA A 524 15.86 -3.89 1.84
CA ALA A 524 15.19 -5.19 1.86
C ALA A 524 14.16 -5.32 0.73
N CYS A 525 13.37 -4.27 0.48
CA CYS A 525 12.45 -4.23 -0.65
C CYS A 525 13.19 -4.41 -1.99
N ILE A 526 14.27 -3.66 -2.20
CA ILE A 526 15.08 -3.72 -3.43
C ILE A 526 15.76 -5.09 -3.54
N GLY A 527 16.38 -5.58 -2.48
CA GLY A 527 17.07 -6.87 -2.43
C GLY A 527 16.13 -8.04 -2.74
N THR A 528 14.89 -8.00 -2.24
CA THR A 528 13.86 -9.02 -2.51
C THR A 528 13.52 -9.07 -4.01
N VAL A 529 13.30 -7.90 -4.64
CA VAL A 529 13.06 -7.83 -6.08
C VAL A 529 14.28 -8.29 -6.87
N GLU A 530 15.48 -7.83 -6.50
CA GLU A 530 16.74 -8.18 -7.16
C GLU A 530 17.09 -9.68 -7.02
N SER A 531 16.59 -10.36 -5.98
CA SER A 531 16.71 -11.82 -5.82
C SER A 531 15.70 -12.63 -6.65
N GLY A 532 14.85 -11.97 -7.44
CA GLY A 532 13.82 -12.59 -8.28
C GLY A 532 12.46 -12.79 -7.61
N LYS A 533 12.29 -12.37 -6.35
CA LYS A 533 11.00 -12.43 -5.64
C LYS A 533 10.26 -11.11 -5.83
N MET A 534 9.22 -11.09 -6.66
CA MET A 534 8.53 -9.84 -6.99
C MET A 534 7.03 -10.03 -7.23
N THR A 535 6.27 -8.94 -7.22
CA THR A 535 4.85 -8.96 -7.57
C THR A 535 4.63 -8.99 -9.08
N LYS A 536 3.40 -9.33 -9.46
CA LYS A 536 3.00 -9.62 -10.85
C LYS A 536 3.25 -8.46 -11.81
N ASP A 537 3.11 -7.22 -11.36
CA ASP A 537 3.39 -6.03 -12.17
C ASP A 537 4.86 -5.98 -12.61
N LEU A 538 5.80 -6.27 -11.71
CA LEU A 538 7.24 -6.28 -12.01
C LEU A 538 7.62 -7.49 -12.86
N ALA A 539 7.10 -8.67 -12.51
CA ALA A 539 7.33 -9.87 -13.30
C ALA A 539 6.80 -9.73 -14.73
N LEU A 540 5.66 -9.05 -14.93
CA LEU A 540 5.10 -8.78 -16.26
C LEU A 540 6.04 -7.91 -17.11
N ILE A 541 6.75 -6.95 -16.50
CA ILE A 541 7.73 -6.11 -17.20
C ILE A 541 8.91 -6.95 -17.69
N ILE A 542 9.37 -7.92 -16.89
CA ILE A 542 10.52 -8.78 -17.21
C ILE A 542 10.16 -9.88 -18.21
N HIS A 543 9.04 -10.58 -17.99
CA HIS A 543 8.68 -11.80 -18.71
C HIS A 543 7.68 -11.57 -19.85
N GLY A 544 6.98 -10.44 -19.86
CA GLY A 544 5.98 -10.10 -20.88
C GLY A 544 4.93 -11.19 -21.04
N SER A 545 4.72 -11.64 -22.28
CA SER A 545 3.74 -12.70 -22.60
C SER A 545 4.10 -14.09 -22.07
N LYS A 546 5.34 -14.31 -21.60
CA LYS A 546 5.81 -15.60 -21.06
C LYS A 546 5.57 -15.75 -19.55
N LEU A 547 4.94 -14.76 -18.92
CA LEU A 547 4.67 -14.75 -17.48
C LEU A 547 3.85 -15.96 -17.02
N SER A 548 4.32 -16.63 -15.98
CA SER A 548 3.65 -17.73 -15.27
C SER A 548 3.44 -17.40 -13.79
N ARG A 549 2.64 -18.21 -13.06
CA ARG A 549 2.43 -18.01 -11.61
C ARG A 549 3.72 -18.20 -10.79
N ALA A 550 4.67 -18.98 -11.28
CA ALA A 550 5.96 -19.21 -10.61
C ALA A 550 6.89 -17.99 -10.65
N ASP A 551 6.64 -17.03 -11.55
CA ASP A 551 7.50 -15.85 -11.74
C ASP A 551 7.15 -14.68 -10.81
N TYR A 552 6.08 -14.80 -10.01
CA TYR A 552 5.67 -13.74 -9.08
C TYR A 552 5.10 -14.30 -7.78
N LEU A 553 5.07 -13.45 -6.76
CA LEU A 553 4.45 -13.70 -5.46
C LEU A 553 3.12 -12.97 -5.36
N ASN A 554 2.17 -13.51 -4.58
CA ASN A 554 1.01 -12.73 -4.16
C ASN A 554 1.41 -11.63 -3.15
N THR A 555 0.49 -10.73 -2.80
CA THR A 555 0.80 -9.57 -1.95
C THR A 555 1.35 -9.97 -0.58
N GLU A 556 0.78 -10.99 0.07
CA GLU A 556 1.23 -11.40 1.40
C GLU A 556 2.57 -12.13 1.34
N GLU A 557 2.74 -13.06 0.40
CA GLU A 557 4.00 -13.77 0.15
C GLU A 557 5.16 -12.78 -0.12
N PHE A 558 4.90 -11.70 -0.86
CA PHE A 558 5.91 -10.68 -1.12
C PHE A 558 6.28 -9.91 0.15
N ILE A 559 5.31 -9.50 0.98
CA ILE A 559 5.58 -8.82 2.25
C ILE A 559 6.35 -9.73 3.21
N ASP A 560 6.02 -11.03 3.24
CA ASP A 560 6.75 -12.02 4.02
C ASP A 560 8.20 -12.17 3.55
N ALA A 561 8.42 -12.22 2.23
CA ALA A 561 9.77 -12.24 1.66
C ALA A 561 10.60 -10.99 2.03
N VAL A 562 9.98 -9.81 2.01
CA VAL A 562 10.63 -8.55 2.46
C VAL A 562 10.92 -8.60 3.96
N ALA A 563 10.02 -9.16 4.78
CA ALA A 563 10.23 -9.30 6.22
C ALA A 563 11.42 -10.22 6.53
N ASP A 564 11.58 -11.32 5.79
CA ASP A 564 12.69 -12.24 5.95
C ASP A 564 14.03 -11.61 5.56
N GLU A 565 14.06 -10.89 4.43
CA GLU A 565 15.23 -10.13 3.97
C GLU A 565 15.61 -9.04 4.98
N LEU A 566 14.63 -8.30 5.51
CA LEU A 566 14.86 -7.28 6.54
C LEU A 566 15.47 -7.89 7.82
N ARG A 567 14.95 -9.03 8.29
CA ARG A 567 15.51 -9.73 9.46
C ARG A 567 16.94 -10.20 9.21
N ALA A 568 17.24 -10.69 7.99
CA ALA A 568 18.60 -11.09 7.62
C ALA A 568 19.57 -9.90 7.69
N ARG A 569 19.15 -8.73 7.18
CA ARG A 569 19.93 -7.47 7.24
C ARG A 569 20.16 -7.00 8.67
N LEU A 570 19.11 -6.93 9.47
CA LEU A 570 19.18 -6.45 10.86
C LEU A 570 19.96 -7.40 11.79
N SER A 571 20.09 -8.68 11.43
CA SER A 571 20.89 -9.66 12.18
C SER A 571 22.36 -9.75 11.73
N GLY A 572 22.78 -8.93 10.76
CA GLY A 572 24.15 -8.91 10.23
C GLY A 572 24.52 -10.14 9.39
N LYS A 573 23.52 -10.85 8.84
CA LYS A 573 23.70 -12.06 8.02
C LYS A 573 23.52 -11.84 6.51
N ALA A 574 23.34 -10.58 6.09
CA ALA A 574 23.06 -10.19 4.70
C ALA A 574 24.30 -9.80 3.90
#